data_AF-A0A1J5HJL5-F1
#
_entry.id   AF-A0A1J5HJL5-F1
#
_cell.length_a   1.000
_cell.length_b   1.000
_cell.length_c   1.000
_cell.angle_alpha   90.00
_cell.angle_beta   90.00
_cell.angle_gamma   90.00
#
_symmetry.space_group_name_H-M   'P 1'
#
loop_
_entity.id
_entity.type
_entity.pdbx_description
1 polymer ?
#
loop_
_entity_poly.entity_id
_entity_poly.type
_entity_poly.pdbx_seq_one_letter_code
_entity_poly.pdbx_strand_id
1 'polypeptide(L)'
;MRKDTIIKDKTYLRFLVSVLMCELVTVLVFSFMPVESPATAEADEITYPYTQTFTISAYYSPLPDQAYYYMGSYDAEIRMNGSGVNGADGTPVYPGMIAAPSNYEFGTKMYISGIGMVAVHDRGGAIVNAGQRNQNYDRLDVWMGYGDEGLERALNWGKRDIEVTVYGVDDTISEDTYLEGYAETERIVQNVIFPTQLFSSDLWYGTQNDDVQKLQEYLAILGYYNDDITGYYGDDTWQAVFDFQVDQEIVDDSWDFGAGHFGISTRRSIDKALADVEIEKELEQIDFLKEGLAKIQQYTDLSEDPVYFTNSLALGSSGEDVYSLQVELQNLGYFLIEPTGYYGEVTQHAVFKLQQKLGLVTTMEDEGAGVAGPKTRSTINEIVGDRIDTKIYVAEGRAGDAYLAQD
;
A
#
# COMPACT_ATOMS: atom_id res chain seq x y z
N MET A 1 25.99 -25.00 2.56
CA MET A 1 26.24 -23.57 2.78
C MET A 1 25.04 -23.03 3.54
N ARG A 2 25.23 -22.59 4.78
CA ARG A 2 24.16 -21.99 5.61
C ARG A 2 23.84 -20.62 5.04
N LYS A 3 22.57 -20.34 4.76
CA LYS A 3 22.07 -18.98 4.52
C LYS A 3 21.50 -18.50 5.85
N ASP A 4 22.19 -17.55 6.44
CA ASP A 4 21.74 -16.88 7.66
C ASP A 4 20.55 -15.98 7.32
N THR A 5 19.55 -16.12 8.17
CA THR A 5 18.31 -15.37 8.30
C THR A 5 18.59 -13.87 8.43
N ILE A 6 18.05 -13.06 7.52
CA ILE A 6 18.02 -11.59 7.68
C ILE A 6 16.79 -11.26 8.54
N ILE A 7 16.99 -11.14 9.85
CA ILE A 7 16.06 -10.50 10.78
C ILE A 7 16.66 -9.16 11.22
N LYS A 8 15.85 -8.11 11.05
CA LYS A 8 15.70 -6.88 11.86
C LYS A 8 16.84 -6.56 12.84
N ASP A 9 17.55 -5.46 12.60
CA ASP A 9 18.17 -4.66 13.68
C ASP A 9 18.30 -3.17 13.30
N LYS A 10 17.33 -2.35 13.71
CA LYS A 10 17.38 -0.86 13.64
C LYS A 10 17.82 -0.28 15.01
N THR A 11 18.89 -0.81 15.60
CA THR A 11 19.41 -0.35 16.90
C THR A 11 20.83 0.22 16.83
N TYR A 12 21.07 1.20 15.96
CA TYR A 12 22.32 1.99 16.00
C TYR A 12 22.09 3.42 15.51
N LEU A 13 21.61 4.34 16.36
CA LEU A 13 22.09 5.74 16.37
C LEU A 13 21.56 6.62 17.53
N ARG A 14 21.58 6.14 18.78
CA ARG A 14 21.46 7.02 19.96
C ARG A 14 22.26 6.49 21.14
N PHE A 15 23.56 6.83 21.23
CA PHE A 15 24.24 7.29 22.47
C PHE A 15 25.78 7.29 22.31
N LEU A 16 26.35 8.49 22.23
CA LEU A 16 27.70 8.85 22.69
C LEU A 16 27.61 10.38 22.89
N VAL A 17 27.07 10.86 24.02
CA VAL A 17 27.85 11.23 25.23
C VAL A 17 29.05 12.09 24.80
N SER A 18 28.91 13.41 24.74
CA SER A 18 29.07 14.34 25.87
C SER A 18 30.39 14.13 26.65
N VAL A 19 31.01 15.27 27.01
CA VAL A 19 32.24 15.45 27.82
C VAL A 19 33.57 15.32 27.05
N LEU A 20 34.20 16.46 26.69
CA LEU A 20 35.29 17.07 27.48
C LEU A 20 35.82 18.38 26.84
N MET A 21 35.76 19.47 27.63
CA MET A 21 36.75 20.57 27.81
C MET A 21 37.14 21.45 26.59
N CYS A 22 37.29 22.77 26.66
CA CYS A 22 37.90 23.56 27.73
C CYS A 22 37.65 25.09 27.56
N GLU A 23 37.32 25.74 28.69
CA GLU A 23 37.64 27.08 29.22
C GLU A 23 37.67 28.36 28.33
N LEU A 24 36.91 29.45 28.61
CA LEU A 24 36.92 30.43 29.73
C LEU A 24 37.92 31.59 29.52
N VAL A 25 37.47 32.76 29.02
CA VAL A 25 38.02 34.10 29.35
C VAL A 25 36.93 35.17 29.26
N THR A 26 36.66 35.81 30.40
CA THR A 26 35.87 37.03 30.61
C THR A 26 36.60 38.29 30.14
N VAL A 27 35.96 39.23 29.42
CA VAL A 27 36.17 40.69 29.59
C VAL A 27 34.90 41.46 29.19
N LEU A 28 34.47 42.32 30.11
CA LEU A 28 33.38 43.28 30.05
C LEU A 28 33.91 44.56 29.38
N VAL A 29 33.36 44.96 28.22
CA VAL A 29 33.59 46.28 27.63
C VAL A 29 32.26 46.89 27.24
N PHE A 30 31.78 47.80 28.08
CA PHE A 30 30.75 48.77 27.75
C PHE A 30 31.37 49.82 26.81
N SER A 31 30.94 49.86 25.55
CA SER A 31 31.17 51.02 24.68
C SER A 31 30.09 51.11 23.61
N PHE A 32 29.22 52.10 23.80
CA PHE A 32 28.46 52.86 22.80
C PHE A 32 28.06 52.12 21.52
N MET A 33 26.85 51.56 21.52
CA MET A 33 26.13 51.32 20.27
C MET A 33 25.45 52.63 19.82
N PRO A 34 25.58 53.02 18.54
CA PRO A 34 24.77 54.09 17.99
C PRO A 34 23.29 53.65 17.99
N VAL A 35 22.39 54.59 18.27
CA VAL A 35 20.94 54.38 18.09
C VAL A 35 20.71 54.26 16.58
N GLU A 36 20.59 53.02 16.09
CA GLU A 36 20.04 52.78 14.76
C GLU A 36 18.54 53.09 14.81
N SER A 37 18.14 53.99 13.91
CA SER A 37 16.75 54.22 13.53
C SER A 37 16.09 52.88 13.21
N PRO A 38 14.81 52.63 13.55
CA PRO A 38 14.18 51.36 13.24
C PRO A 38 14.25 51.17 11.72
N ALA A 39 14.97 50.13 11.32
CA ALA A 39 14.94 49.64 9.95
C ALA A 39 13.48 49.36 9.62
N THR A 40 12.97 50.07 8.63
CA THR A 40 11.82 49.60 7.86
C THR A 40 12.18 48.19 7.40
N ALA A 41 11.47 47.19 7.90
CA ALA A 41 11.58 45.82 7.41
C ALA A 41 11.31 45.88 5.90
N GLU A 42 12.36 45.77 5.11
CA GLU A 42 12.23 45.45 3.70
C GLU A 42 11.56 44.07 3.66
N ALA A 43 10.39 43.99 3.03
CA ALA A 43 9.77 42.71 2.74
C ALA A 43 10.76 41.94 1.86
N ASP A 44 11.21 40.78 2.32
CA ASP A 44 12.10 39.91 1.53
C ASP A 44 11.49 39.73 0.14
N GLU A 45 12.24 40.14 -0.89
CA GLU A 45 11.79 40.09 -2.28
C GLU A 45 11.64 38.61 -2.68
N ILE A 46 10.40 38.16 -2.89
CA ILE A 46 10.11 36.77 -3.27
C ILE A 46 10.80 36.48 -4.59
N THR A 47 11.74 35.52 -4.57
CA THR A 47 12.48 35.08 -5.77
C THR A 47 11.83 33.83 -6.35
N TYR A 48 11.52 33.85 -7.65
CA TYR A 48 10.95 32.72 -8.38
C TYR A 48 12.00 32.01 -9.26
N PRO A 49 11.86 30.70 -9.51
CA PRO A 49 10.89 29.80 -8.88
C PRO A 49 11.31 29.40 -7.45
N TYR A 50 10.35 29.01 -6.62
CA TYR A 50 10.59 28.36 -5.33
C TYR A 50 9.69 27.14 -5.15
N THR A 51 10.09 26.23 -4.25
CA THR A 51 9.25 25.10 -3.84
C THR A 51 8.63 25.33 -2.48
N GLN A 52 7.37 24.92 -2.31
CA GLN A 52 6.65 24.98 -1.05
C GLN A 52 5.65 23.83 -0.97
N THR A 53 5.45 23.27 0.22
CA THR A 53 4.39 22.29 0.46
C THR A 53 3.03 22.98 0.59
N PHE A 54 2.05 22.47 -0.14
CA PHE A 54 0.65 22.89 -0.09
C PHE A 54 -0.24 21.71 0.28
N THR A 55 -1.34 22.00 0.97
CA THR A 55 -2.43 21.05 1.15
C THR A 55 -3.43 21.25 0.02
N ILE A 56 -3.53 20.28 -0.90
CA ILE A 56 -4.32 20.38 -2.13
C ILE A 56 -5.52 19.45 -2.06
N SER A 57 -6.72 20.02 -2.10
CA SER A 57 -7.97 19.27 -2.31
C SER A 57 -8.42 19.36 -3.76
N ALA A 58 -9.38 18.52 -4.14
CA ALA A 58 -10.03 18.58 -5.44
C ALA A 58 -11.54 18.71 -5.29
N TYR A 59 -12.14 19.42 -6.23
CA TYR A 59 -13.58 19.56 -6.33
C TYR A 59 -14.04 19.43 -7.79
N TYR A 60 -15.33 19.19 -7.97
CA TYR A 60 -15.95 19.04 -9.27
C TYR A 60 -17.29 19.78 -9.31
N SER A 61 -17.75 20.11 -10.51
CA SER A 61 -19.06 20.72 -10.72
C SER A 61 -20.09 19.63 -11.04
N PRO A 62 -21.06 19.33 -10.15
CA PRO A 62 -22.05 18.30 -10.40
C PRO A 62 -22.98 18.69 -11.56
N LEU A 63 -23.48 17.69 -12.30
CA LEU A 63 -24.51 17.86 -13.32
C LEU A 63 -25.85 17.28 -12.85
N PRO A 64 -26.99 17.86 -13.27
CA PRO A 64 -28.29 17.22 -13.09
C PRO A 64 -28.30 15.85 -13.76
N ASP A 65 -28.83 14.85 -13.07
CA ASP A 65 -28.99 13.47 -13.55
C ASP A 65 -27.69 12.66 -13.78
N GLN A 66 -26.57 13.05 -13.17
CA GLN A 66 -25.36 12.18 -13.12
C GLN A 66 -25.64 10.88 -12.33
N ALA A 67 -24.92 9.81 -12.67
CA ALA A 67 -25.16 8.48 -12.12
C ALA A 67 -24.87 8.39 -10.63
N TYR A 68 -23.89 9.16 -10.14
CA TYR A 68 -23.43 9.12 -8.76
C TYR A 68 -23.32 10.51 -8.15
N TYR A 69 -23.73 10.65 -6.89
CA TYR A 69 -23.53 11.85 -6.08
C TYR A 69 -22.84 11.43 -4.79
N TYR A 70 -21.69 12.02 -4.49
CA TYR A 70 -20.96 11.76 -3.24
C TYR A 70 -21.80 12.15 -2.01
N MET A 71 -22.52 13.27 -2.08
CA MET A 71 -23.45 13.74 -1.04
C MET A 71 -24.86 13.13 -1.14
N GLY A 72 -25.08 12.18 -2.05
CA GLY A 72 -26.36 11.48 -2.23
C GLY A 72 -27.46 12.24 -2.98
N SER A 73 -27.27 13.53 -3.32
CA SER A 73 -28.15 14.25 -4.26
C SER A 73 -27.47 15.46 -4.91
N TYR A 74 -27.94 15.85 -6.09
CA TYR A 74 -27.48 17.04 -6.83
C TYR A 74 -27.53 18.32 -5.99
N ASP A 75 -28.65 18.55 -5.29
CA ASP A 75 -28.82 19.75 -4.45
C ASP A 75 -27.82 19.79 -3.29
N ALA A 76 -27.44 18.63 -2.75
CA ALA A 76 -26.44 18.54 -1.70
C ALA A 76 -25.02 18.80 -2.23
N GLU A 77 -24.70 18.30 -3.42
CA GLU A 77 -23.43 18.57 -4.11
C GLU A 77 -23.26 20.04 -4.46
N ILE A 78 -24.29 20.69 -5.03
CA ILE A 78 -24.23 22.12 -5.37
C ILE A 78 -23.97 22.98 -4.12
N ARG A 79 -24.52 22.61 -2.96
CA ARG A 79 -24.24 23.33 -1.70
C ARG A 79 -22.80 23.14 -1.22
N MET A 80 -22.18 21.99 -1.53
CA MET A 80 -20.84 21.66 -1.09
C MET A 80 -19.76 22.19 -2.04
N ASN A 81 -19.91 21.93 -3.33
CA ASN A 81 -18.89 22.17 -4.36
C ASN A 81 -19.19 23.41 -5.23
N GLY A 82 -20.41 23.95 -5.15
CA GLY A 82 -20.85 25.05 -6.01
C GLY A 82 -21.17 24.60 -7.44
N SER A 83 -21.59 25.53 -8.29
CA SER A 83 -21.87 25.27 -9.72
C SER A 83 -20.64 25.46 -10.62
N GLY A 84 -19.55 26.03 -10.07
CA GLY A 84 -18.22 26.20 -10.68
C GLY A 84 -18.21 26.41 -12.19
N VAL A 85 -18.61 27.59 -12.66
CA VAL A 85 -18.68 27.92 -14.10
C VAL A 85 -17.49 28.77 -14.55
N ASN A 86 -17.07 29.73 -13.72
CA ASN A 86 -15.88 30.55 -13.92
C ASN A 86 -15.15 30.69 -12.58
N GLY A 87 -13.84 30.86 -12.62
CA GLY A 87 -13.04 31.26 -11.48
C GLY A 87 -13.33 32.70 -11.06
N ALA A 88 -12.84 33.08 -9.88
CA ALA A 88 -12.98 34.41 -9.31
C ALA A 88 -12.41 35.55 -10.19
N ASP A 89 -11.46 35.26 -11.08
CA ASP A 89 -10.93 36.24 -12.05
C ASP A 89 -11.74 36.32 -13.37
N GLY A 90 -12.79 35.51 -13.51
CA GLY A 90 -13.65 35.44 -14.68
C GLY A 90 -13.22 34.41 -15.74
N THR A 91 -12.10 33.71 -15.54
CA THR A 91 -11.65 32.63 -16.43
C THR A 91 -12.64 31.47 -16.39
N PRO A 92 -13.12 30.95 -17.53
CA PRO A 92 -13.92 29.72 -17.55
C PRO A 92 -13.16 28.56 -16.92
N VAL A 93 -13.85 27.76 -16.10
CA VAL A 93 -13.21 26.61 -15.44
C VAL A 93 -12.63 25.63 -16.47
N TYR A 94 -11.46 25.09 -16.17
CA TYR A 94 -10.83 24.03 -16.93
C TYR A 94 -10.16 23.03 -15.97
N PRO A 95 -10.04 21.75 -16.34
CA PRO A 95 -9.46 20.74 -15.45
C PRO A 95 -8.02 21.11 -15.08
N GLY A 96 -7.70 21.20 -13.79
CA GLY A 96 -6.41 21.69 -13.31
C GLY A 96 -6.41 23.15 -12.86
N MET A 97 -7.49 23.91 -13.08
CA MET A 97 -7.63 25.28 -12.56
C MET A 97 -7.47 25.31 -11.04
N ILE A 98 -6.63 26.23 -10.54
CA ILE A 98 -6.32 26.34 -9.11
C ILE A 98 -7.09 27.48 -8.44
N ALA A 99 -7.73 27.16 -7.33
CA ALA A 99 -8.10 28.10 -6.29
C ALA A 99 -6.96 28.20 -5.27
N ALA A 100 -6.51 29.42 -4.94
CA ALA A 100 -5.43 29.66 -3.99
C ALA A 100 -5.79 30.78 -2.99
N PRO A 101 -5.04 30.96 -1.88
CA PRO A 101 -5.25 32.08 -0.97
C PRO A 101 -4.88 33.42 -1.63
N SER A 102 -5.34 34.53 -1.05
CA SER A 102 -5.26 35.86 -1.69
C SER A 102 -3.85 36.42 -1.85
N ASN A 103 -2.85 35.86 -1.16
CA ASN A 103 -1.44 36.24 -1.30
C ASN A 103 -0.80 35.71 -2.60
N TYR A 104 -1.42 34.74 -3.28
CA TYR A 104 -1.02 34.33 -4.62
C TYR A 104 -1.83 35.14 -5.62
N GLU A 105 -1.16 35.82 -6.55
CA GLU A 105 -1.84 36.61 -7.58
C GLU A 105 -2.55 35.71 -8.59
N PHE A 106 -3.62 36.19 -9.21
CA PHE A 106 -4.21 35.48 -10.35
C PHE A 106 -3.17 35.38 -11.49
N GLY A 107 -3.14 34.24 -12.16
CA GLY A 107 -2.12 33.92 -13.15
C GLY A 107 -0.81 33.37 -12.57
N THR A 108 -0.68 33.25 -11.24
CA THR A 108 0.50 32.59 -10.64
C THR A 108 0.62 31.16 -11.17
N LYS A 109 1.73 30.88 -11.83
CA LYS A 109 2.04 29.59 -12.45
C LYS A 109 2.62 28.63 -11.41
N MET A 110 2.15 27.40 -11.43
CA MET A 110 2.54 26.35 -10.51
C MET A 110 2.74 25.03 -11.27
N TYR A 111 3.81 24.30 -10.96
CA TYR A 111 3.95 22.91 -11.38
C TYR A 111 3.54 21.99 -10.23
N ILE A 112 2.50 21.21 -10.44
CA ILE A 112 1.99 20.24 -9.47
C ILE A 112 2.15 18.85 -10.07
N SER A 113 2.89 17.99 -9.37
CA SER A 113 3.07 16.59 -9.80
C SER A 113 1.72 15.88 -9.94
N GLY A 114 1.49 15.23 -11.09
CA GLY A 114 0.23 14.54 -11.42
C GLY A 114 -0.91 15.43 -11.94
N ILE A 115 -0.69 16.76 -12.05
CA ILE A 115 -1.63 17.73 -12.66
C ILE A 115 -0.95 18.52 -13.78
N GLY A 116 0.35 18.75 -13.72
CA GLY A 116 1.11 19.50 -14.73
C GLY A 116 1.28 20.98 -14.39
N MET A 117 1.43 21.80 -15.43
CA MET A 117 1.61 23.24 -15.31
C MET A 117 0.25 23.93 -15.26
N VAL A 118 -0.06 24.57 -14.14
CA VAL A 118 -1.37 25.16 -13.84
C VAL A 118 -1.26 26.61 -13.42
N ALA A 119 -2.40 27.29 -13.32
CA ALA A 119 -2.45 28.66 -12.86
C ALA A 119 -3.58 28.90 -11.86
N VAL A 120 -3.32 29.89 -11.00
CA VAL A 120 -4.29 30.40 -10.03
C VAL A 120 -5.32 31.28 -10.73
N HIS A 121 -6.58 30.85 -10.79
CA HIS A 121 -7.68 31.63 -11.36
C HIS A 121 -8.87 31.80 -10.42
N ASP A 122 -8.87 31.09 -9.29
CA ASP A 122 -10.04 31.04 -8.43
C ASP A 122 -9.73 31.30 -6.94
N ARG A 123 -10.79 31.56 -6.16
CA ARG A 123 -10.72 31.78 -4.71
C ARG A 123 -11.88 31.06 -4.04
N GLY A 124 -11.58 30.33 -2.96
CA GLY A 124 -12.60 29.66 -2.15
C GLY A 124 -12.57 30.13 -0.71
N GLY A 125 -13.73 30.19 -0.06
CA GLY A 125 -13.84 30.59 1.34
C GLY A 125 -13.11 29.65 2.32
N ALA A 126 -12.74 28.44 1.89
CA ALA A 126 -11.94 27.46 2.63
C ALA A 126 -10.46 27.43 2.22
N ILE A 127 -10.07 28.21 1.21
CA ILE A 127 -8.73 28.24 0.61
C ILE A 127 -7.95 29.38 1.26
N VAL A 128 -7.17 29.02 2.28
CA VAL A 128 -6.54 29.92 3.25
C VAL A 128 -5.04 29.62 3.40
N ASN A 129 -4.29 30.58 3.95
CA ASN A 129 -2.86 30.40 4.23
C ASN A 129 -2.61 29.45 5.40
N ALA A 130 -1.39 28.92 5.48
CA ALA A 130 -0.87 28.18 6.63
C ALA A 130 -1.08 28.98 7.92
N GLY A 131 -1.41 28.26 9.00
CA GLY A 131 -1.73 28.83 10.30
C GLY A 131 -3.15 29.40 10.41
N GLN A 132 -3.88 29.57 9.31
CA GLN A 132 -5.29 29.93 9.34
C GLN A 132 -6.15 28.67 9.37
N ARG A 133 -7.24 28.69 10.16
CA ARG A 133 -8.21 27.58 10.24
C ARG A 133 -7.56 26.21 10.48
N ASN A 134 -6.53 26.16 11.33
CA ASN A 134 -5.78 24.96 11.66
C ASN A 134 -5.20 24.23 10.44
N GLN A 135 -4.83 24.95 9.37
CA GLN A 135 -4.10 24.37 8.24
C GLN A 135 -2.60 24.46 8.50
N ASN A 136 -1.88 23.36 8.29
CA ASN A 136 -0.42 23.31 8.43
C ASN A 136 0.30 23.95 7.24
N TYR A 137 -0.32 23.89 6.06
CA TYR A 137 0.19 24.43 4.80
C TYR A 137 -0.84 25.34 4.12
N ASP A 138 -0.37 26.15 3.16
CA ASP A 138 -1.25 26.95 2.31
C ASP A 138 -2.18 26.00 1.52
N ARG A 139 -3.46 26.36 1.45
CA ARG A 139 -4.47 25.53 0.81
C ARG A 139 -4.60 25.85 -0.66
N LEU A 140 -4.61 24.81 -1.49
CA LEU A 140 -5.05 24.89 -2.87
C LEU A 140 -6.28 24.00 -3.08
N ASP A 141 -7.12 24.37 -4.02
CA ASP A 141 -8.17 23.50 -4.55
C ASP A 141 -8.02 23.39 -6.05
N VAL A 142 -8.08 22.18 -6.59
CA VAL A 142 -8.07 21.96 -8.03
C VAL A 142 -9.46 21.63 -8.53
N TRP A 143 -9.90 22.36 -9.56
CA TRP A 143 -11.13 22.03 -10.27
C TRP A 143 -10.89 20.86 -11.21
N MET A 144 -11.71 19.80 -11.07
CA MET A 144 -11.46 18.54 -11.75
C MET A 144 -12.42 18.24 -12.90
N GLY A 145 -13.52 18.96 -13.08
CA GLY A 145 -14.44 18.64 -14.17
C GLY A 145 -15.91 18.77 -13.82
N TYR A 146 -16.73 18.36 -14.79
CA TYR A 146 -18.17 18.24 -14.61
C TYR A 146 -18.60 16.78 -14.46
N GLY A 147 -19.73 16.56 -13.77
CA GLY A 147 -20.45 15.28 -13.79
C GLY A 147 -19.72 14.12 -13.11
N ASP A 148 -20.09 12.90 -13.47
CA ASP A 148 -19.47 11.66 -12.96
C ASP A 148 -17.95 11.63 -13.22
N GLU A 149 -17.50 12.13 -14.39
CA GLU A 149 -16.08 12.19 -14.71
C GLU A 149 -15.32 13.14 -13.78
N GLY A 150 -15.86 14.35 -13.54
CA GLY A 150 -15.28 15.29 -12.59
C GLY A 150 -15.27 14.72 -11.16
N LEU A 151 -16.35 14.05 -10.77
CA LEU A 151 -16.48 13.39 -9.47
C LEU A 151 -15.40 12.32 -9.30
N GLU A 152 -15.23 11.44 -10.27
CA GLU A 152 -14.22 10.39 -10.25
C GLU A 152 -12.81 10.98 -10.11
N ARG A 153 -12.50 12.03 -10.88
CA ARG A 153 -11.22 12.75 -10.78
C ARG A 153 -11.00 13.38 -9.42
N ALA A 154 -12.01 14.02 -8.86
CA ALA A 154 -11.94 14.65 -7.55
C ALA A 154 -11.78 13.62 -6.43
N LEU A 155 -12.52 12.50 -6.48
CA LEU A 155 -12.39 11.42 -5.50
C LEU A 155 -11.02 10.73 -5.58
N ASN A 156 -10.53 10.47 -6.80
CA ASN A 156 -9.22 9.87 -7.02
C ASN A 156 -8.07 10.79 -6.55
N TRP A 157 -8.24 12.11 -6.71
CA TRP A 157 -7.28 13.06 -6.15
C TRP A 157 -7.37 13.15 -4.62
N GLY A 158 -8.57 13.26 -4.06
CA GLY A 158 -8.79 13.39 -2.63
C GLY A 158 -8.18 14.68 -2.06
N LYS A 159 -7.58 14.60 -0.87
CA LYS A 159 -6.84 15.70 -0.24
C LYS A 159 -5.45 15.20 0.13
N ARG A 160 -4.41 15.95 -0.23
CA ARG A 160 -3.02 15.53 -0.04
C ARG A 160 -2.08 16.72 0.14
N ASP A 161 -0.97 16.49 0.83
CA ASP A 161 0.08 17.48 1.00
C ASP A 161 1.19 17.21 -0.04
N ILE A 162 1.45 18.17 -0.90
CA ILE A 162 2.36 18.04 -2.04
C ILE A 162 3.32 19.23 -2.08
N GLU A 163 4.58 18.97 -2.38
CA GLU A 163 5.54 20.01 -2.76
C GLU A 163 5.26 20.51 -4.18
N VAL A 164 5.05 21.82 -4.32
CA VAL A 164 4.71 22.51 -5.57
C VAL A 164 5.81 23.50 -5.91
N THR A 165 6.21 23.55 -7.17
CA THR A 165 7.10 24.60 -7.68
C THR A 165 6.26 25.78 -8.14
N VAL A 166 6.45 26.94 -7.52
CA VAL A 166 5.76 28.20 -7.84
C VAL A 166 6.68 29.08 -8.67
N TYR A 167 6.18 29.56 -9.82
CA TYR A 167 6.93 30.37 -10.77
C TYR A 167 6.52 31.86 -10.77
N GLY A 168 5.47 32.22 -10.04
CA GLY A 168 4.91 33.58 -10.05
C GLY A 168 4.04 33.81 -11.27
N VAL A 169 3.64 35.06 -11.51
CA VAL A 169 2.89 35.44 -12.72
C VAL A 169 3.88 35.56 -13.88
N ASP A 170 3.83 34.60 -14.81
CA ASP A 170 4.70 34.55 -15.99
C ASP A 170 3.91 34.11 -17.22
N ASP A 171 3.62 35.07 -18.11
CA ASP A 171 2.87 34.85 -19.35
C ASP A 171 3.66 34.04 -20.40
N THR A 172 4.97 33.85 -20.20
CA THR A 172 5.80 33.00 -21.07
C THR A 172 5.66 31.51 -20.76
N ILE A 173 5.12 31.18 -19.58
CA ILE A 173 4.83 29.81 -19.16
C ILE A 173 3.37 29.50 -19.50
N SER A 174 3.19 28.66 -20.51
CA SER A 174 1.87 28.11 -20.85
C SER A 174 1.42 27.12 -19.79
N GLU A 175 0.13 27.19 -19.45
CA GLU A 175 -0.52 26.10 -18.72
C GLU A 175 -0.58 24.86 -19.63
N ASP A 176 -0.25 23.71 -19.03
CA ASP A 176 -0.27 22.40 -19.67
C ASP A 176 -0.70 21.39 -18.61
N THR A 177 -2.02 21.20 -18.54
CA THR A 177 -2.65 20.35 -17.55
C THR A 177 -2.59 18.91 -18.00
N TYR A 178 -1.79 18.13 -17.29
CA TYR A 178 -1.76 16.68 -17.37
C TYR A 178 -2.44 16.11 -16.13
N LEU A 179 -3.73 15.83 -16.23
CA LEU A 179 -4.38 14.96 -15.25
C LEU A 179 -3.92 13.54 -15.59
N GLU A 180 -3.19 12.89 -14.69
CA GLU A 180 -2.56 11.61 -14.93
C GLU A 180 -3.57 10.45 -14.97
N GLY A 181 -3.71 9.77 -16.11
CA GLY A 181 -4.53 8.55 -16.28
C GLY A 181 -5.79 8.65 -17.16
N TYR A 182 -5.83 9.52 -18.18
CA TYR A 182 -7.11 10.01 -18.74
C TYR A 182 -7.34 9.90 -20.26
N ALA A 183 -6.42 9.37 -21.08
CA ALA A 183 -6.75 8.99 -22.48
C ALA A 183 -6.92 7.47 -22.66
N GLU A 184 -7.82 7.02 -23.54
CA GLU A 184 -7.95 5.59 -23.88
C GLU A 184 -6.67 5.02 -24.51
N THR A 185 -5.89 5.86 -25.17
CA THR A 185 -4.52 5.56 -25.61
C THR A 185 -3.49 5.57 -24.48
N GLU A 186 -3.75 6.27 -23.37
CA GLU A 186 -2.93 6.19 -22.16
C GLU A 186 -3.23 4.94 -21.34
N ARG A 187 -4.45 4.38 -21.38
CA ARG A 187 -4.69 2.99 -20.95
C ARG A 187 -3.78 2.01 -21.69
N ILE A 188 -3.45 2.30 -22.96
CA ILE A 188 -2.55 1.48 -23.78
C ILE A 188 -1.08 1.78 -23.48
N VAL A 189 -0.69 3.04 -23.22
CA VAL A 189 0.70 3.41 -22.89
C VAL A 189 1.07 3.11 -21.43
N GLN A 190 0.13 3.19 -20.48
CA GLN A 190 0.34 2.73 -19.10
C GLN A 190 0.58 1.22 -19.03
N ASN A 191 -0.06 0.43 -19.90
CA ASN A 191 0.25 -1.00 -20.07
C ASN A 191 1.66 -1.27 -20.66
N VAL A 192 2.38 -0.24 -21.12
CA VAL A 192 3.73 -0.37 -21.71
C VAL A 192 4.82 0.15 -20.77
N ILE A 193 4.50 1.00 -19.77
CA ILE A 193 5.52 1.66 -18.91
C ILE A 193 5.31 1.41 -17.40
N PHE A 194 4.11 1.11 -16.93
CA PHE A 194 3.87 0.74 -15.53
C PHE A 194 3.59 -0.77 -15.42
N PRO A 195 4.17 -1.48 -14.44
CA PRO A 195 3.93 -2.90 -14.27
C PRO A 195 2.44 -3.17 -14.08
N THR A 196 2.02 -4.38 -14.46
CA THR A 196 0.65 -4.89 -14.39
C THR A 196 -0.03 -4.48 -13.08
N GLN A 197 -1.05 -3.62 -13.15
CA GLN A 197 -1.82 -3.22 -11.97
C GLN A 197 -2.54 -4.44 -11.40
N LEU A 198 -2.19 -4.85 -10.17
CA LEU A 198 -2.69 -6.10 -9.60
C LEU A 198 -4.15 -5.99 -9.13
N PHE A 199 -4.60 -4.77 -8.80
CA PHE A 199 -5.94 -4.45 -8.34
C PHE A 199 -6.53 -3.23 -9.07
N SER A 200 -7.65 -3.43 -9.76
CA SER A 200 -8.32 -2.38 -10.54
C SER A 200 -9.28 -1.53 -9.70
N SER A 201 -9.72 -2.01 -8.54
CA SER A 201 -10.70 -1.35 -7.68
C SER A 201 -10.20 -1.21 -6.23
N ASP A 202 -10.74 -0.25 -5.49
CA ASP A 202 -10.47 -0.10 -4.07
C ASP A 202 -11.15 -1.23 -3.27
N LEU A 203 -10.51 -1.64 -2.18
CA LEU A 203 -11.06 -2.62 -1.23
C LEU A 203 -11.13 -1.99 0.15
N TRP A 204 -12.17 -2.32 0.91
CA TRP A 204 -12.43 -1.73 2.21
C TRP A 204 -13.14 -2.70 3.13
N TYR A 205 -13.24 -2.30 4.39
CA TYR A 205 -13.89 -3.10 5.43
C TYR A 205 -15.29 -3.55 5.00
N GLY A 206 -15.54 -4.85 5.11
CA GLY A 206 -16.80 -5.48 4.73
C GLY A 206 -16.90 -5.90 3.26
N THR A 207 -15.93 -5.57 2.41
CA THR A 207 -15.87 -6.11 1.04
C THR A 207 -15.63 -7.61 1.07
N GLN A 208 -16.34 -8.36 0.22
CA GLN A 208 -16.16 -9.81 0.06
C GLN A 208 -16.13 -10.18 -1.42
N ASN A 209 -14.96 -10.55 -1.95
CA ASN A 209 -14.76 -10.97 -3.34
C ASN A 209 -13.36 -11.58 -3.53
N ASP A 210 -13.09 -12.04 -4.76
CA ASP A 210 -11.81 -12.65 -5.14
C ASP A 210 -10.62 -11.66 -5.03
N ASP A 211 -10.86 -10.35 -5.19
CA ASP A 211 -9.82 -9.33 -5.03
C ASP A 211 -9.37 -9.19 -3.57
N VAL A 212 -10.27 -9.33 -2.60
CA VAL A 212 -9.90 -9.36 -1.17
C VAL A 212 -9.06 -10.59 -0.85
N GLN A 213 -9.40 -11.74 -1.42
CA GLN A 213 -8.62 -12.97 -1.24
C GLN A 213 -7.19 -12.76 -1.76
N LYS A 214 -7.07 -12.22 -2.98
CA LYS A 214 -5.79 -11.91 -3.60
C LYS A 214 -4.98 -10.88 -2.81
N LEU A 215 -5.65 -9.89 -2.20
CA LEU A 215 -5.00 -8.92 -1.30
C LEU A 215 -4.42 -9.60 -0.05
N GLN A 216 -5.19 -10.47 0.60
CA GLN A 216 -4.75 -11.22 1.78
C GLN A 216 -3.53 -12.11 1.44
N GLU A 217 -3.52 -12.74 0.26
CA GLU A 217 -2.38 -13.51 -0.24
C GLU A 217 -1.12 -12.65 -0.40
N TYR A 218 -1.21 -11.47 -1.02
CA TYR A 218 -0.04 -10.60 -1.19
C TYR A 218 0.44 -9.98 0.12
N LEU A 219 -0.47 -9.57 1.00
CA LEU A 219 -0.07 -9.09 2.32
C LEU A 219 0.59 -10.19 3.15
N ALA A 220 0.21 -11.46 2.95
CA ALA A 220 0.88 -12.59 3.58
C ALA A 220 2.29 -12.79 3.02
N ILE A 221 2.47 -12.72 1.69
CA ILE A 221 3.80 -12.75 1.04
C ILE A 221 4.70 -11.64 1.56
N LEU A 222 4.16 -10.43 1.70
CA LEU A 222 4.86 -9.27 2.23
C LEU A 222 5.05 -9.33 3.77
N GLY A 223 4.45 -10.31 4.45
CA GLY A 223 4.61 -10.57 5.88
C GLY A 223 3.69 -9.77 6.81
N TYR A 224 2.68 -9.09 6.27
CA TYR A 224 1.71 -8.28 7.02
C TYR A 224 0.43 -9.05 7.40
N TYR A 225 0.08 -10.10 6.66
CA TYR A 225 -1.13 -10.89 6.92
C TYR A 225 -0.77 -12.31 7.37
N ASN A 226 -1.24 -12.69 8.55
CA ASN A 226 -0.96 -14.01 9.13
C ASN A 226 -2.23 -14.85 9.34
N ASP A 227 -3.42 -14.25 9.18
CA ASP A 227 -4.69 -14.93 9.43
C ASP A 227 -5.15 -15.76 8.22
N ASP A 228 -6.36 -16.28 8.32
CA ASP A 228 -6.93 -17.15 7.30
C ASP A 228 -7.32 -16.31 6.06
N ILE A 229 -6.99 -16.80 4.85
CA ILE A 229 -7.38 -16.15 3.59
C ILE A 229 -8.85 -16.51 3.31
N THR A 230 -9.74 -15.56 3.55
CA THR A 230 -11.20 -15.78 3.52
C THR A 230 -11.90 -15.09 2.36
N GLY A 231 -11.21 -14.17 1.68
CA GLY A 231 -11.83 -13.28 0.70
C GLY A 231 -12.81 -12.27 1.32
N TYR A 232 -12.85 -12.14 2.65
CA TYR A 232 -13.63 -11.16 3.38
C TYR A 232 -12.72 -10.17 4.10
N TYR A 233 -12.96 -8.87 3.87
CA TYR A 233 -12.14 -7.79 4.41
C TYR A 233 -12.65 -7.42 5.81
N GLY A 234 -12.27 -8.24 6.80
CA GLY A 234 -12.61 -8.04 8.21
C GLY A 234 -11.53 -7.31 9.01
N ASP A 235 -11.59 -7.43 10.34
CA ASP A 235 -10.66 -6.78 11.27
C ASP A 235 -9.19 -7.12 10.97
N ASP A 236 -8.90 -8.40 10.70
CA ASP A 236 -7.54 -8.88 10.43
C ASP A 236 -6.97 -8.31 9.12
N THR A 237 -7.80 -8.21 8.08
CA THR A 237 -7.39 -7.62 6.79
C THR A 237 -7.19 -6.13 6.91
N TRP A 238 -8.07 -5.46 7.67
CA TRP A 238 -7.93 -4.05 7.98
C TRP A 238 -6.63 -3.78 8.74
N GLN A 239 -6.31 -4.58 9.75
CA GLN A 239 -5.09 -4.43 10.53
C GLN A 239 -3.84 -4.65 9.67
N ALA A 240 -3.81 -5.69 8.84
CA ALA A 240 -2.68 -5.96 7.94
C ALA A 240 -2.47 -4.84 6.90
N VAL A 241 -3.56 -4.29 6.35
CA VAL A 241 -3.48 -3.15 5.43
C VAL A 241 -3.00 -1.90 6.17
N PHE A 242 -3.49 -1.66 7.37
CA PHE A 242 -3.04 -0.54 8.19
C PHE A 242 -1.55 -0.65 8.54
N ASP A 243 -1.09 -1.81 8.99
CA ASP A 243 0.32 -2.05 9.32
C ASP A 243 1.21 -1.85 8.09
N PHE A 244 0.78 -2.35 6.93
CA PHE A 244 1.44 -2.09 5.66
C PHE A 244 1.51 -0.59 5.34
N GLN A 245 0.39 0.14 5.50
CA GLN A 245 0.36 1.56 5.22
C GLN A 245 1.28 2.37 6.15
N VAL A 246 1.36 2.01 7.43
CA VAL A 246 2.28 2.65 8.38
C VAL A 246 3.73 2.39 7.98
N ASP A 247 4.10 1.15 7.65
CA ASP A 247 5.45 0.79 7.23
C ASP A 247 5.85 1.45 5.89
N GLN A 248 4.88 1.79 5.06
CA GLN A 248 5.06 2.50 3.79
C GLN A 248 4.91 4.03 3.92
N GLU A 249 4.76 4.55 5.13
CA GLU A 249 4.58 5.99 5.43
C GLU A 249 3.38 6.62 4.68
N ILE A 250 2.32 5.84 4.46
CA ILE A 250 1.06 6.27 3.81
C ILE A 250 0.11 6.90 4.83
N VAL A 251 0.08 6.36 6.05
CA VAL A 251 -0.64 6.94 7.19
C VAL A 251 0.25 6.89 8.44
N ASP A 252 0.05 7.81 9.37
CA ASP A 252 0.79 7.90 10.63
C ASP A 252 0.07 7.15 11.76
N ASP A 253 -1.27 7.18 11.79
CA ASP A 253 -2.05 6.47 12.81
C ASP A 253 -3.45 6.01 12.34
N SER A 254 -4.15 5.26 13.19
CA SER A 254 -5.43 4.64 12.88
C SER A 254 -6.59 5.63 12.63
N TRP A 255 -6.42 6.90 12.98
CA TRP A 255 -7.42 7.96 12.79
C TRP A 255 -7.21 8.74 11.50
N ASP A 256 -6.10 8.52 10.80
CA ASP A 256 -5.84 9.14 9.52
C ASP A 256 -6.86 8.72 8.48
N PHE A 257 -7.17 9.67 7.61
CA PHE A 257 -8.12 9.45 6.53
C PHE A 257 -7.57 8.42 5.56
N GLY A 258 -8.20 7.23 5.52
CA GLY A 258 -7.77 6.10 4.69
C GLY A 258 -6.98 5.01 5.43
N ALA A 259 -6.80 5.13 6.75
CA ALA A 259 -6.21 4.08 7.57
C ALA A 259 -6.99 2.76 7.46
N GLY A 260 -6.28 1.69 7.06
CA GLY A 260 -6.82 0.36 6.78
C GLY A 260 -7.75 0.29 5.57
N HIS A 261 -7.81 1.33 4.72
CA HIS A 261 -8.50 1.33 3.43
C HIS A 261 -7.50 1.01 2.30
N PHE A 262 -7.80 -0.02 1.50
CA PHE A 262 -6.95 -0.42 0.38
C PHE A 262 -7.28 0.40 -0.88
N GLY A 263 -7.01 1.70 -0.78
CA GLY A 263 -7.23 2.69 -1.86
C GLY A 263 -6.04 2.86 -2.79
N ILE A 264 -6.11 3.81 -3.72
CA ILE A 264 -5.12 4.00 -4.79
C ILE A 264 -3.66 4.14 -4.29
N SER A 265 -3.42 4.85 -3.19
CA SER A 265 -2.07 4.99 -2.61
C SER A 265 -1.53 3.66 -2.10
N THR A 266 -2.38 2.89 -1.40
CA THR A 266 -2.06 1.55 -0.91
C THR A 266 -1.86 0.56 -2.06
N ARG A 267 -2.70 0.63 -3.11
CA ARG A 267 -2.57 -0.18 -4.33
C ARG A 267 -1.25 0.06 -5.06
N ARG A 268 -0.89 1.33 -5.27
CA ARG A 268 0.39 1.68 -5.90
C ARG A 268 1.59 1.26 -5.06
N SER A 269 1.48 1.41 -3.74
CA SER A 269 2.54 1.00 -2.82
C SER A 269 2.70 -0.52 -2.79
N ILE A 270 1.60 -1.29 -2.81
CA ILE A 270 1.69 -2.76 -2.86
C ILE A 270 2.27 -3.20 -4.21
N ASP A 271 1.83 -2.63 -5.33
CA ASP A 271 2.37 -2.94 -6.67
C ASP A 271 3.90 -2.70 -6.71
N LYS A 272 4.38 -1.63 -6.07
CA LYS A 272 5.81 -1.33 -5.95
C LYS A 272 6.54 -2.31 -5.02
N ALA A 273 5.99 -2.57 -3.83
CA ALA A 273 6.58 -3.51 -2.87
C ALA A 273 6.69 -4.91 -3.48
N LEU A 274 5.70 -5.27 -4.29
CA LEU A 274 5.64 -6.50 -5.06
C LEU A 274 6.60 -6.48 -6.26
N ALA A 275 6.83 -5.36 -6.93
CA ALA A 275 7.84 -5.26 -7.99
C ALA A 275 9.29 -5.38 -7.49
N ASP A 276 9.56 -4.98 -6.24
CA ASP A 276 10.87 -5.09 -5.59
C ASP A 276 11.15 -6.51 -5.06
N VAL A 277 10.10 -7.28 -4.77
CA VAL A 277 10.17 -8.74 -4.69
C VAL A 277 10.37 -9.24 -6.13
N GLU A 278 11.26 -10.18 -6.42
CA GLU A 278 11.47 -10.70 -7.80
C GLU A 278 10.21 -11.48 -8.28
N ILE A 279 9.05 -10.82 -8.42
CA ILE A 279 7.77 -11.46 -8.65
C ILE A 279 7.69 -12.07 -10.03
N GLU A 280 8.38 -11.56 -11.05
CA GLU A 280 8.48 -12.28 -12.32
C GLU A 280 9.10 -13.67 -12.11
N LYS A 281 10.04 -13.81 -11.19
CA LYS A 281 10.66 -15.09 -10.85
C LYS A 281 9.76 -15.95 -9.95
N GLU A 282 9.04 -15.35 -9.01
CA GLU A 282 8.02 -16.07 -8.23
C GLU A 282 6.81 -16.47 -9.09
N LEU A 283 6.44 -15.68 -10.10
CA LEU A 283 5.39 -15.97 -11.07
C LEU A 283 5.86 -16.98 -12.12
N GLU A 284 7.11 -16.91 -12.60
CA GLU A 284 7.75 -17.98 -13.38
C GLU A 284 7.77 -19.28 -12.57
N GLN A 285 8.05 -19.20 -11.27
CA GLN A 285 7.99 -20.34 -10.36
C GLN A 285 6.54 -20.84 -10.20
N ILE A 286 5.53 -19.95 -10.17
CA ILE A 286 4.11 -20.31 -10.17
C ILE A 286 3.68 -20.95 -11.50
N ASP A 287 4.14 -20.47 -12.65
CA ASP A 287 3.81 -21.06 -13.95
C ASP A 287 4.54 -22.40 -14.15
N PHE A 288 5.80 -22.51 -13.72
CA PHE A 288 6.53 -23.77 -13.59
C PHE A 288 5.79 -24.75 -12.67
N LEU A 289 5.30 -24.28 -11.53
CA LEU A 289 4.47 -25.06 -10.60
C LEU A 289 3.18 -25.53 -11.26
N LYS A 290 2.45 -24.68 -11.99
CA LYS A 290 1.22 -25.04 -12.71
C LYS A 290 1.47 -26.10 -13.77
N GLU A 291 2.49 -25.90 -14.61
CA GLU A 291 2.88 -26.88 -15.65
C GLU A 291 3.37 -28.18 -15.03
N GLY A 292 4.16 -28.10 -13.96
CA GLY A 292 4.65 -29.23 -13.19
C GLY A 292 3.53 -30.04 -12.54
N LEU A 293 2.54 -29.38 -11.94
CA LEU A 293 1.36 -30.03 -11.35
C LEU A 293 0.60 -30.85 -12.41
N ALA A 294 0.44 -30.31 -13.63
CA ALA A 294 -0.16 -31.05 -14.73
C ALA A 294 0.69 -32.27 -15.17
N LYS A 295 2.02 -32.19 -15.05
CA LYS A 295 2.94 -33.31 -15.36
C LYS A 295 2.90 -34.40 -14.29
N ILE A 296 2.93 -34.07 -12.99
CA ILE A 296 2.92 -35.08 -11.92
C ILE A 296 1.61 -35.90 -11.92
N GLN A 297 0.49 -35.33 -12.36
CA GLN A 297 -0.78 -36.04 -12.53
C GLN A 297 -0.72 -37.16 -13.58
N GLN A 298 0.26 -37.13 -14.50
CA GLN A 298 0.47 -38.17 -15.50
C GLN A 298 1.20 -39.40 -14.93
N TYR A 299 1.82 -39.27 -13.76
CA TYR A 299 2.58 -40.32 -13.08
C TYR A 299 1.84 -40.73 -11.81
N THR A 300 1.27 -41.94 -11.80
CA THR A 300 0.47 -42.44 -10.67
C THR A 300 1.26 -42.54 -9.35
N ASP A 301 2.58 -42.61 -9.41
CA ASP A 301 3.47 -42.63 -8.24
C ASP A 301 3.88 -41.24 -7.74
N LEU A 302 3.65 -40.18 -8.53
CA LEU A 302 3.97 -38.79 -8.16
C LEU A 302 2.72 -37.95 -7.87
N SER A 303 1.58 -38.28 -8.48
CA SER A 303 0.30 -37.59 -8.33
C SER A 303 -0.03 -37.34 -6.86
N GLU A 304 -0.15 -36.07 -6.49
CA GLU A 304 -0.56 -35.60 -5.19
C GLU A 304 -1.29 -34.27 -5.39
N ASP A 305 -2.49 -34.15 -4.83
CA ASP A 305 -3.19 -32.88 -4.80
C ASP A 305 -2.66 -32.09 -3.60
N PRO A 306 -2.00 -30.93 -3.81
CA PRO A 306 -1.45 -30.17 -2.71
C PRO A 306 -2.57 -29.65 -1.83
N VAL A 307 -2.52 -29.99 -0.55
CA VAL A 307 -3.44 -29.44 0.45
C VAL A 307 -2.71 -28.36 1.23
N TYR A 308 -3.15 -27.11 1.07
CA TYR A 308 -2.65 -25.97 1.82
C TYR A 308 -3.55 -25.67 3.00
N PHE A 309 -2.96 -25.47 4.17
CA PHE A 309 -3.67 -25.19 5.40
C PHE A 309 -3.90 -23.69 5.55
N THR A 310 -5.14 -23.26 5.29
CA THR A 310 -5.54 -21.85 5.38
C THR A 310 -6.19 -21.51 6.71
N ASN A 311 -6.75 -22.48 7.44
CA ASN A 311 -7.46 -22.26 8.69
C ASN A 311 -6.65 -22.69 9.91
N SER A 312 -6.68 -21.91 10.99
CA SER A 312 -6.07 -22.31 12.26
C SER A 312 -6.75 -23.53 12.88
N LEU A 313 -5.97 -24.56 13.22
CA LEU A 313 -6.48 -25.82 13.80
C LEU A 313 -5.91 -26.07 15.19
N ALA A 314 -6.79 -26.35 16.16
CA ALA A 314 -6.44 -26.53 17.56
C ALA A 314 -7.23 -27.69 18.18
N LEU A 315 -6.94 -27.99 19.45
CA LEU A 315 -7.67 -29.00 20.20
C LEU A 315 -9.19 -28.76 20.14
N GLY A 316 -9.93 -29.78 19.70
CA GLY A 316 -11.38 -29.72 19.50
C GLY A 316 -11.84 -29.35 18.09
N SER A 317 -10.95 -28.86 17.21
CA SER A 317 -11.25 -28.70 15.79
C SER A 317 -11.65 -30.04 15.16
N SER A 318 -12.53 -30.01 14.16
CA SER A 318 -12.92 -31.20 13.41
C SER A 318 -13.31 -30.85 11.97
N GLY A 319 -13.09 -31.77 11.03
CA GLY A 319 -13.46 -31.59 9.64
C GLY A 319 -12.36 -32.06 8.68
N GLU A 320 -12.53 -31.70 7.42
CA GLU A 320 -11.61 -32.10 6.35
C GLU A 320 -10.20 -31.54 6.59
N ASP A 321 -10.06 -30.26 6.96
CA ASP A 321 -8.76 -29.64 7.21
C ASP A 321 -7.96 -30.36 8.31
N VAL A 322 -8.65 -30.86 9.35
CA VAL A 322 -8.03 -31.65 10.42
C VAL A 322 -7.60 -33.02 9.92
N TYR A 323 -8.42 -33.64 9.07
CA TYR A 323 -8.09 -34.91 8.45
C TYR A 323 -6.84 -34.76 7.57
N SER A 324 -6.81 -33.75 6.71
CA SER A 324 -5.65 -33.43 5.87
C SER A 324 -4.40 -33.13 6.70
N LEU A 325 -4.53 -32.39 7.81
CA LEU A 325 -3.41 -32.11 8.70
C LEU A 325 -2.86 -33.41 9.32
N GLN A 326 -3.74 -34.33 9.74
CA GLN A 326 -3.34 -35.62 10.29
C GLN A 326 -2.64 -36.51 9.25
N VAL A 327 -3.12 -36.51 8.00
CA VAL A 327 -2.46 -37.17 6.88
C VAL A 327 -1.07 -36.57 6.65
N GLU A 328 -0.95 -35.24 6.64
CA GLU A 328 0.34 -34.59 6.44
C GLU A 328 1.32 -34.88 7.58
N LEU A 329 0.87 -34.80 8.83
CA LEU A 329 1.68 -35.18 9.97
C LEU A 329 2.08 -36.66 9.93
N GLN A 330 1.26 -37.54 9.35
CA GLN A 330 1.60 -38.95 9.14
C GLN A 330 2.67 -39.12 8.06
N ASN A 331 2.55 -38.40 6.94
CA ASN A 331 3.58 -38.36 5.89
C ASN A 331 4.93 -37.87 6.44
N LEU A 332 4.91 -36.91 7.36
CA LEU A 332 6.11 -36.38 8.03
C LEU A 332 6.59 -37.27 9.20
N GLY A 333 5.87 -38.33 9.54
CA GLY A 333 6.24 -39.29 10.59
C GLY A 333 5.95 -38.84 12.03
N TYR A 334 5.16 -37.77 12.22
CA TYR A 334 4.75 -37.26 13.54
C TYR A 334 3.39 -37.81 14.01
N PHE A 335 2.60 -38.39 13.12
CA PHE A 335 1.29 -38.96 13.42
C PHE A 335 1.23 -40.45 13.05
N LEU A 336 1.11 -41.32 14.05
CA LEU A 336 1.29 -42.79 13.88
C LEU A 336 -0.01 -43.58 14.02
N ILE A 337 -1.16 -42.92 13.87
CA ILE A 337 -2.48 -43.54 13.92
C ILE A 337 -3.28 -43.12 12.69
N GLU A 338 -4.43 -43.77 12.48
CA GLU A 338 -5.35 -43.42 11.39
C GLU A 338 -5.90 -41.99 11.58
N PRO A 339 -5.82 -41.14 10.55
CA PRO A 339 -6.52 -39.85 10.52
C PRO A 339 -8.02 -40.03 10.76
N THR A 340 -8.57 -39.21 11.64
CA THR A 340 -9.98 -39.28 12.05
C THR A 340 -10.76 -38.01 11.69
N GLY A 341 -10.07 -36.93 11.32
CA GLY A 341 -10.69 -35.63 11.14
C GLY A 341 -11.08 -34.94 12.45
N TYR A 342 -10.63 -35.45 13.60
CA TYR A 342 -10.83 -34.83 14.91
C TYR A 342 -9.50 -34.49 15.58
N TYR A 343 -9.33 -33.23 15.98
CA TYR A 343 -8.10 -32.71 16.56
C TYR A 343 -8.11 -32.97 18.06
N GLY A 344 -7.74 -34.19 18.45
CA GLY A 344 -7.60 -34.60 19.85
C GLY A 344 -6.18 -34.38 20.40
N GLU A 345 -5.94 -34.85 21.63
CA GLU A 345 -4.65 -34.75 22.31
C GLU A 345 -3.50 -35.37 21.51
N VAL A 346 -3.77 -36.43 20.74
CA VAL A 346 -2.76 -37.07 19.88
C VAL A 346 -2.33 -36.14 18.74
N THR A 347 -3.26 -35.44 18.11
CA THR A 347 -2.96 -34.47 17.05
C THR A 347 -2.24 -33.25 17.61
N GLN A 348 -2.68 -32.75 18.77
CA GLN A 348 -2.00 -31.67 19.48
C GLN A 348 -0.54 -32.04 19.78
N HIS A 349 -0.30 -33.25 20.30
CA HIS A 349 1.04 -33.72 20.58
C HIS A 349 1.90 -33.86 19.31
N ALA A 350 1.31 -34.36 18.21
CA ALA A 350 2.01 -34.48 16.93
C ALA A 350 2.42 -33.11 16.37
N VAL A 351 1.51 -32.13 16.38
CA VAL A 351 1.81 -30.74 15.97
C VAL A 351 2.88 -30.14 16.86
N PHE A 352 2.79 -30.30 18.18
CA PHE A 352 3.83 -29.84 19.09
C PHE A 352 5.21 -30.45 18.79
N LYS A 353 5.27 -31.75 18.47
CA LYS A 353 6.54 -32.41 18.13
C LYS A 353 7.12 -31.91 16.82
N LEU A 354 6.28 -31.66 15.83
CA LEU A 354 6.70 -31.01 14.58
C LEU A 354 7.22 -29.59 14.86
N GLN A 355 6.48 -28.77 15.59
CA GLN A 355 6.88 -27.41 15.96
C GLN A 355 8.21 -27.39 16.71
N GLN A 356 8.44 -28.33 17.65
CA GLN A 356 9.72 -28.49 18.34
C GLN A 356 10.85 -28.83 17.38
N LYS A 357 10.62 -29.75 16.44
CA LYS A 357 11.63 -30.12 15.44
C LYS A 357 12.04 -28.91 14.60
N LEU A 358 11.07 -28.08 14.26
CA LEU A 358 11.25 -26.87 13.45
C LEU A 358 11.77 -25.67 14.26
N GLY A 359 11.93 -25.81 15.59
CA GLY A 359 12.37 -24.73 16.46
C GLY A 359 11.34 -23.61 16.65
N LEU A 360 10.06 -23.88 16.36
CA LEU A 360 8.97 -22.92 16.53
C LEU A 360 8.60 -22.74 18.00
N VAL A 361 8.68 -23.82 18.78
CA VAL A 361 8.44 -23.87 20.23
C VAL A 361 9.43 -24.83 20.88
N THR A 362 9.63 -24.69 22.19
CA THR A 362 10.47 -25.55 23.03
C THR A 362 9.63 -26.38 23.98
N THR A 363 8.62 -25.78 24.61
CA THR A 363 7.79 -26.39 25.66
C THR A 363 6.29 -26.31 25.33
N MET A 364 5.46 -27.10 26.02
CA MET A 364 4.00 -27.05 25.79
C MET A 364 3.37 -25.78 26.37
N GLU A 365 4.11 -25.07 27.21
CA GLU A 365 3.74 -23.82 27.82
C GLU A 365 4.02 -22.61 26.92
N ASP A 366 4.79 -22.81 25.84
CA ASP A 366 5.09 -21.75 24.87
C ASP A 366 3.84 -21.36 24.08
N GLU A 367 3.73 -20.09 23.72
CA GLU A 367 2.59 -19.57 22.96
C GLU A 367 2.42 -20.31 21.62
N GLY A 368 1.22 -20.82 21.36
CA GLY A 368 0.89 -21.57 20.16
C GLY A 368 1.38 -23.03 20.14
N ALA A 369 2.00 -23.54 21.22
CA ALA A 369 2.44 -24.92 21.30
C ALA A 369 1.25 -25.90 21.15
N GLY A 370 1.37 -26.84 20.20
CA GLY A 370 0.32 -27.79 19.87
C GLY A 370 -0.88 -27.19 19.13
N VAL A 371 -0.78 -25.93 18.65
CA VAL A 371 -1.79 -25.29 17.81
C VAL A 371 -1.23 -25.10 16.41
N ALA A 372 -1.92 -25.59 15.38
CA ALA A 372 -1.57 -25.30 13.99
C ALA A 372 -2.09 -23.90 13.62
N GLY A 373 -1.53 -22.88 14.27
CA GLY A 373 -1.79 -21.47 13.98
C GLY A 373 -0.89 -20.93 12.85
N PRO A 374 -0.98 -19.64 12.52
CA PRO A 374 -0.36 -19.03 11.33
C PRO A 374 1.06 -19.47 11.03
N LYS A 375 1.96 -19.33 12.00
CA LYS A 375 3.38 -19.69 11.85
C LYS A 375 3.58 -21.18 11.57
N THR A 376 2.78 -22.04 12.21
CA THR A 376 2.85 -23.49 12.02
C THR A 376 2.27 -23.89 10.67
N ARG A 377 1.15 -23.27 10.25
CA ARG A 377 0.53 -23.51 8.94
C ARG A 377 1.45 -23.08 7.81
N SER A 378 2.04 -21.89 7.90
CA SER A 378 3.03 -21.40 6.94
C SER A 378 4.18 -22.39 6.77
N THR A 379 4.79 -22.88 7.86
CA THR A 379 5.87 -23.86 7.74
C THR A 379 5.42 -25.21 7.18
N ILE A 380 4.20 -25.69 7.51
CA ILE A 380 3.67 -26.92 6.93
C ILE A 380 3.42 -26.74 5.42
N ASN A 381 2.86 -25.60 5.01
CA ASN A 381 2.62 -25.28 3.61
C ASN A 381 3.93 -25.17 2.82
N GLU A 382 4.99 -24.62 3.41
CA GLU A 382 6.34 -24.59 2.82
C GLU A 382 6.86 -26.03 2.59
N ILE A 383 6.70 -26.92 3.57
CA ILE A 383 7.09 -28.34 3.44
C ILE A 383 6.29 -29.05 2.33
N VAL A 384 4.98 -28.78 2.24
CA VAL A 384 4.14 -29.31 1.16
C VAL A 384 4.62 -28.77 -0.19
N GLY A 385 4.90 -27.47 -0.29
CA GLY A 385 5.44 -26.82 -1.49
C GLY A 385 6.76 -27.45 -1.94
N ASP A 386 7.75 -27.57 -1.05
CA ASP A 386 9.06 -28.18 -1.32
C ASP A 386 8.94 -29.63 -1.82
N ARG A 387 7.99 -30.39 -1.26
CA ARG A 387 7.72 -31.76 -1.70
C ARG A 387 7.16 -31.78 -3.12
N ILE A 388 6.23 -30.89 -3.43
CA ILE A 388 5.63 -30.77 -4.76
C ILE A 388 6.69 -30.34 -5.79
N ASP A 389 7.52 -29.35 -5.47
CA ASP A 389 8.66 -28.93 -6.30
C ASP A 389 9.57 -30.11 -6.62
N THR A 390 9.94 -30.88 -5.60
CA THR A 390 10.77 -32.09 -5.77
C THR A 390 10.10 -33.09 -6.73
N LYS A 391 8.80 -33.33 -6.60
CA LYS A 391 8.05 -34.23 -7.47
C LYS A 391 7.96 -33.71 -8.91
N ILE A 392 7.81 -32.41 -9.09
CA ILE A 392 7.82 -31.75 -10.40
C ILE A 392 9.18 -31.96 -11.08
N TYR A 393 10.29 -31.67 -10.39
CA TYR A 393 11.63 -31.92 -10.94
C TYR A 393 11.85 -33.38 -11.34
N VAL A 394 11.34 -34.34 -10.55
CA VAL A 394 11.40 -35.76 -10.89
C VAL A 394 10.55 -36.08 -12.13
N ALA A 395 9.35 -35.53 -12.25
CA ALA A 395 8.49 -35.70 -13.42
C ALA A 395 9.13 -35.10 -14.69
N GLU A 396 9.77 -33.94 -14.59
CA GLU A 396 10.49 -33.32 -15.70
C GLU A 396 11.69 -34.13 -16.17
N GLY A 397 12.50 -34.65 -15.23
CA GLY A 397 13.59 -35.56 -15.55
C GLY A 397 13.11 -36.80 -16.30
N ARG A 398 12.00 -37.40 -15.85
CA ARG A 398 11.39 -38.57 -16.51
C ARG A 398 10.87 -38.25 -17.92
N ALA A 399 10.32 -37.06 -18.13
CA ALA A 399 9.85 -36.62 -19.44
C ALA A 399 11.01 -36.41 -20.43
N GLY A 400 12.13 -35.85 -19.96
CA GLY A 400 13.35 -35.70 -20.75
C GLY A 400 13.98 -37.04 -21.13
N ASP A 401 14.07 -37.98 -20.19
CA ASP A 401 14.61 -39.32 -20.44
C ASP A 401 13.75 -40.14 -21.42
N ALA A 402 12.43 -39.96 -21.38
CA ALA A 402 11.51 -40.59 -22.33
C ALA A 402 11.64 -40.04 -23.76
N TYR A 403 12.04 -38.77 -23.91
CA TYR A 403 12.28 -38.13 -25.20
C TYR A 403 13.61 -38.60 -25.83
N LEU A 404 14.65 -38.78 -25.01
CA LEU A 404 15.97 -39.28 -25.44
C LEU A 404 15.99 -40.78 -25.74
N ALA A 405 15.01 -41.55 -25.26
CA ALA A 405 14.88 -42.99 -25.51
C ALA A 405 14.10 -43.34 -26.80
N GLN A 406 13.58 -42.34 -27.52
CA GLN A 406 12.85 -42.50 -28.79
C GLN A 406 13.69 -42.21 -30.05
N ASP A 407 14.91 -41.70 -29.88
CA ASP A 407 15.96 -41.58 -30.91
C ASP A 407 16.96 -42.75 -30.81
#